data_AF-A0A7J4FT74-F1
#
_entry.id   AF-A0A7J4FT74-F1
#
_cell.length_a   1.000
_cell.length_b   1.000
_cell.length_c   1.000
_cell.angle_alpha   90.00
_cell.angle_beta   90.00
_cell.angle_gamma   90.00
#
_symmetry.space_group_name_H-M   'P 1'
#
loop_
_entity.id
_entity.type
_entity.pdbx_description
1 polymer ?
#
loop_
_entity_poly.entity_id
_entity_poly.type
_entity_poly.pdbx_seq_one_letter_code
_entity_poly.pdbx_strand_id
1 'polypeptide(L)'
;MNEERVLTTNQGVPVSDNQNSETVGERGPVLLQDVQFIEKMAHFDRERIPERVVHAKGAGAHGYFQVYKSMEAYTKAKFLQDPEKKTPVFVRFSTVTGGRGS
;
A
#
# COMPACT_ATOMS: atom_id res chain seq x y z
N MET A 1 11.94 -15.63 -8.20
CA MET A 1 13.16 -15.60 -7.37
C MET A 1 12.80 -14.88 -6.10
N ASN A 2 12.73 -15.59 -4.97
CA ASN A 2 12.71 -14.93 -3.68
C ASN A 2 14.15 -14.48 -3.43
N GLU A 3 14.40 -13.17 -3.45
CA GLU A 3 15.66 -12.63 -2.96
C GLU A 3 15.74 -12.93 -1.46
N GLU A 4 16.81 -13.61 -1.02
CA GLU A 4 17.06 -13.85 0.41
C GLU A 4 17.41 -12.52 1.07
N ARG A 5 16.39 -11.84 1.57
CA ARG A 5 16.54 -10.63 2.38
C ARG A 5 16.47 -11.02 3.86
N VAL A 6 17.42 -10.50 4.64
CA VAL A 6 17.40 -10.64 6.10
C VAL A 6 16.19 -9.88 6.64
N LEU A 7 15.37 -10.54 7.46
CA LEU A 7 14.28 -9.88 8.18
C LEU A 7 14.88 -8.87 9.16
N THR A 8 14.43 -7.62 9.09
CA THR A 8 14.92 -6.51 9.92
C THR A 8 13.76 -5.75 10.55
N THR A 9 14.04 -5.03 11.64
CA THR A 9 13.15 -3.98 12.15
C THR A 9 13.09 -2.81 11.17
N ASN A 10 12.19 -1.86 11.40
CA ASN A 10 12.09 -0.64 10.60
C ASN A 10 13.36 0.23 10.69
N GLN A 11 14.20 0.04 11.72
CA GLN A 11 15.50 0.71 11.87
C GLN A 11 16.66 -0.08 11.23
N GLY A 12 16.36 -1.18 10.52
CA GLY A 12 17.36 -2.01 9.83
C GLY A 12 18.11 -2.99 10.74
N VAL A 13 17.68 -3.19 11.99
CA VAL A 13 18.31 -4.14 12.91
C VAL A 13 17.86 -5.56 12.54
N PRO A 14 18.77 -6.53 12.33
CA PRO A 14 18.40 -7.91 12.04
C PRO A 14 17.53 -8.54 13.13
N VAL A 15 16.46 -9.22 12.73
CA VAL A 15 15.57 -9.97 13.63
C VAL A 15 16.09 -11.40 13.75
N SER A 16 16.55 -11.77 14.94
CA SER A 16 17.07 -13.11 15.24
C SER A 16 15.98 -14.15 15.49
N ASP A 17 14.93 -13.77 16.24
CA ASP A 17 13.74 -14.59 16.51
C ASP A 17 12.47 -13.79 16.16
N ASN A 18 11.59 -14.39 15.37
CA ASN A 18 10.31 -13.79 14.96
C ASN A 18 9.12 -14.69 15.33
N GLN A 19 9.36 -15.75 16.12
CA GLN A 19 8.38 -16.73 16.55
C GLN A 19 8.05 -16.60 18.05
N ASN A 20 8.96 -16.03 18.84
CA ASN A 20 8.82 -15.88 20.29
C ASN A 20 9.00 -14.42 20.74
N SER A 21 8.39 -14.08 21.87
CA SER A 21 8.64 -12.82 22.61
C SER A 21 9.72 -13.02 23.67
N GLU A 22 10.39 -11.95 24.05
CA GLU A 22 11.37 -11.96 25.14
C GLU A 22 10.67 -12.07 26.51
N THR A 23 11.03 -13.09 27.29
CA THR A 23 10.35 -13.45 28.54
C THR A 23 11.35 -13.76 29.66
N VAL A 24 10.90 -13.68 30.93
CA VAL A 24 11.70 -14.13 32.09
C VAL A 24 11.68 -15.66 32.20
N GLY A 25 12.50 -16.32 31.37
CA GLY A 25 12.49 -17.77 31.21
C GLY A 25 11.33 -18.26 30.33
N GLU A 26 11.39 -19.51 29.86
CA GLU A 26 10.51 -20.05 28.80
C GLU A 26 8.99 -19.91 29.07
N ARG A 27 8.57 -19.84 30.33
CA ARG A 27 7.17 -19.69 30.75
C ARG A 27 6.92 -18.45 31.62
N GLY A 28 7.83 -17.48 31.57
CA GLY A 28 7.73 -16.24 32.32
C GLY A 28 6.89 -15.17 31.63
N PRO A 29 6.65 -14.03 32.29
CA PRO A 29 6.02 -12.87 31.68
C PRO A 29 6.93 -12.23 30.60
N VAL A 30 6.30 -11.55 29.64
CA VAL A 30 6.98 -10.78 28.57
C VAL A 30 7.64 -9.53 29.13
N LEU A 31 8.83 -9.20 28.64
CA LEU A 31 9.60 -8.03 29.05
C LEU A 31 9.28 -6.82 28.15
N LEU A 32 9.21 -5.62 28.76
CA LEU A 32 9.01 -4.37 28.01
C LEU A 32 10.21 -4.00 27.12
N GLN A 33 11.37 -4.62 27.34
CA GLN A 33 12.56 -4.39 26.52
C GLN A 33 12.52 -5.11 25.16
N ASP A 34 11.48 -5.93 24.91
CA ASP A 34 11.22 -6.55 23.62
C ASP A 34 10.76 -5.50 22.59
N VAL A 35 11.72 -4.68 22.14
CA VAL A 35 11.49 -3.59 21.21
C VAL A 35 11.02 -4.08 19.84
N GLN A 36 11.42 -5.29 19.44
CA GLN A 36 11.04 -5.90 18.17
C GLN A 36 9.56 -6.29 18.17
N PHE A 37 9.07 -6.93 19.25
CA PHE A 37 7.65 -7.21 19.43
C PHE A 37 6.81 -5.93 19.48
N ILE A 38 7.22 -4.95 20.29
CA ILE A 38 6.47 -3.70 20.47
C ILE A 38 6.38 -2.94 19.14
N GLU A 39 7.47 -2.82 18.39
CA GLU A 39 7.47 -2.14 17.09
C GLU A 39 6.53 -2.83 16.10
N LYS A 40 6.61 -4.17 16.00
CA LYS A 40 5.77 -4.97 15.10
C LYS A 40 4.29 -4.83 15.42
N MET A 41 3.91 -4.93 16.69
CA MET A 41 2.52 -4.78 17.13
C MET A 41 2.03 -3.35 16.97
N ALA A 42 2.85 -2.35 17.29
CA ALA A 42 2.48 -0.95 17.12
C ALA A 42 2.19 -0.59 15.65
N HIS A 43 2.94 -1.17 14.70
CA HIS A 43 2.67 -1.01 13.28
C HIS A 43 1.39 -1.73 12.86
N PHE A 44 1.20 -2.99 13.30
CA PHE A 44 -0.01 -3.77 13.02
C PHE A 44 -1.29 -3.07 13.52
N ASP A 45 -1.29 -2.58 14.76
CA ASP A 45 -2.41 -1.89 15.38
C ASP A 45 -2.84 -0.62 14.61
N ARG A 46 -1.94 -0.07 13.78
CA ARG A 46 -2.12 1.17 13.02
C ARG A 46 -2.27 0.95 11.51
N GLU A 47 -2.48 -0.29 11.06
CA GLU A 47 -2.65 -0.60 9.63
C GLU A 47 -3.90 0.01 9.00
N ARG A 48 -4.93 0.30 9.81
CA ARG A 48 -6.24 0.73 9.31
C ARG A 48 -6.31 2.25 9.29
N ILE A 49 -6.43 2.80 8.08
CA ILE A 49 -6.84 4.19 7.84
C ILE A 49 -8.35 4.26 7.58
N PRO A 50 -9.00 5.41 7.79
CA PRO A 50 -10.41 5.60 7.46
C PRO A 50 -10.71 5.22 5.99
N GLU A 51 -11.81 4.53 5.78
CA GLU A 51 -12.31 4.29 4.42
C GLU A 51 -12.91 5.56 3.80
N ARG A 52 -13.11 5.54 2.48
CA ARG A 52 -13.80 6.66 1.80
C ARG A 52 -15.25 6.68 2.26
N VAL A 53 -15.79 7.88 2.54
CA VAL A 53 -17.19 8.08 2.98
C VAL A 53 -18.20 7.43 2.03
N VAL A 54 -17.91 7.46 0.72
CA VAL A 54 -18.60 6.71 -0.33
C VAL A 54 -17.54 6.10 -1.25
N HIS A 55 -17.90 5.11 -2.07
CA HIS A 55 -16.96 4.44 -2.94
C HIS A 55 -15.81 3.72 -2.20
N ALA A 56 -16.12 3.14 -1.03
CA ALA A 56 -15.14 2.45 -0.19
C ALA A 56 -14.59 1.18 -0.87
N LYS A 57 -15.46 0.31 -1.39
CA LYS A 57 -15.08 -0.88 -2.17
C LYS A 57 -14.66 -0.47 -3.58
N GLY A 58 -13.45 -0.82 -3.98
CA GLY A 58 -12.98 -0.57 -5.34
C GLY A 58 -11.67 -1.28 -5.68
N ALA A 59 -11.39 -1.38 -6.97
CA ALA A 59 -10.17 -1.98 -7.52
C ALA A 59 -9.52 -1.00 -8.49
N GLY A 60 -8.18 -1.07 -8.60
CA GLY A 60 -7.40 -0.17 -9.42
C GLY A 60 -6.55 -0.89 -10.46
N ALA A 61 -6.32 -0.24 -11.60
CA ALA A 61 -5.44 -0.74 -12.66
C ALA A 61 -4.62 0.40 -13.26
N HIS A 62 -3.35 0.12 -13.55
CA HIS A 62 -2.49 0.99 -14.34
C HIS A 62 -2.71 0.74 -15.83
N GLY A 63 -2.52 1.78 -16.64
CA GLY A 63 -2.56 1.68 -18.09
C GLY A 63 -2.05 2.95 -18.74
N TYR A 64 -2.40 3.15 -20.01
CA TYR A 64 -2.12 4.37 -20.73
C TYR A 64 -3.34 4.81 -21.53
N PHE A 65 -3.48 6.12 -21.69
CA PHE A 65 -4.42 6.75 -22.61
C PHE A 65 -3.65 7.29 -23.81
N GLN A 66 -4.21 7.12 -25.01
CA GLN A 66 -3.65 7.64 -26.26
C GLN A 66 -4.80 8.26 -27.06
N VAL A 67 -4.64 9.51 -27.49
CA VAL A 67 -5.66 10.22 -28.25
C VAL A 67 -5.65 9.73 -29.71
N TYR A 68 -6.81 9.58 -30.34
CA TYR A 68 -6.86 9.12 -31.73
C TYR A 68 -6.35 10.16 -32.75
N LYS A 69 -6.63 11.45 -32.51
CA LYS A 69 -6.21 12.58 -33.35
C LYS A 69 -6.02 13.84 -32.49
N SER A 70 -5.25 14.82 -32.96
CA SER A 70 -5.07 16.08 -32.25
C SER A 70 -6.41 16.80 -32.03
N MET A 71 -6.64 17.28 -30.81
CA MET A 71 -7.78 18.10 -30.41
C MET A 71 -7.45 19.60 -30.32
N GLU A 72 -6.34 20.05 -30.91
CA GLU A 72 -5.83 21.43 -30.82
C GLU A 72 -6.89 22.49 -31.18
N ALA A 73 -7.74 22.21 -32.16
CA ALA A 73 -8.83 23.10 -32.57
C ALA A 73 -9.86 23.40 -31.45
N TYR A 74 -9.94 22.54 -30.43
CA TYR A 74 -10.92 22.63 -29.34
C TYR A 74 -10.29 22.89 -27.97
N THR A 75 -9.06 22.43 -27.75
CA THR A 75 -8.40 22.51 -26.45
C THR A 75 -6.90 22.55 -26.58
N LYS A 76 -6.25 23.27 -25.65
CA LYS A 76 -4.78 23.29 -25.46
C LYS A 76 -4.29 22.25 -24.44
N ALA A 77 -5.15 21.33 -24.00
CA ALA A 77 -4.79 20.30 -23.04
C ALA A 77 -3.69 19.38 -23.59
N LYS A 78 -2.52 19.38 -22.94
CA LYS A 78 -1.27 18.73 -23.44
C LYS A 78 -1.39 17.22 -23.71
N PHE A 79 -2.34 16.50 -23.11
CA PHE A 79 -2.52 15.06 -23.30
C PHE A 79 -3.39 14.70 -24.52
N LEU A 80 -3.97 15.71 -25.19
CA LEU A 80 -4.88 15.55 -26.35
C LEU A 80 -4.31 16.13 -27.66
N GLN A 81 -3.04 16.55 -27.68
CA GLN A 81 -2.44 17.24 -28.84
C GLN A 81 -1.77 16.28 -29.84
N ASP A 82 -1.20 15.18 -29.35
CA ASP A 82 -0.34 14.31 -30.13
C ASP A 82 -0.86 12.87 -30.09
N PRO A 83 -1.27 12.29 -31.24
CA PRO A 83 -1.77 10.91 -31.32
C PRO A 83 -0.75 9.84 -30.95
N GLU A 84 0.56 10.10 -31.03
CA GLU A 84 1.59 9.12 -30.67
C GLU A 84 1.90 9.11 -29.16
N LYS A 85 1.43 10.13 -28.45
CA LYS A 85 1.71 10.30 -27.03
C LYS A 85 0.86 9.38 -26.18
N LYS A 86 1.51 8.43 -25.50
CA LYS A 86 0.92 7.63 -24.43
C LYS A 86 1.00 8.36 -23.09
N THR A 87 -0.15 8.69 -22.52
CA THR A 87 -0.27 9.32 -21.20
C THR A 87 -0.57 8.25 -20.16
N PRO A 88 0.33 8.01 -19.18
CA PRO A 88 0.08 7.03 -18.12
C PRO A 88 -1.18 7.40 -17.31
N VAL A 89 -2.00 6.40 -17.01
CA VAL A 89 -3.20 6.56 -16.19
C VAL A 89 -3.28 5.50 -15.10
N PHE A 90 -3.95 5.85 -14.02
CA PHE A 90 -4.39 4.92 -12.99
C PHE A 90 -5.89 5.11 -12.81
N VAL A 91 -6.65 4.04 -13.05
CA VAL A 91 -8.11 4.06 -12.92
C VAL A 91 -8.50 3.29 -11.67
N ARG A 92 -9.44 3.84 -10.90
CA ARG A 92 -10.06 3.17 -9.76
C ARG A 92 -11.57 3.02 -9.99
N PHE A 93 -12.05 1.79 -10.10
CA PHE A 93 -13.47 1.46 -10.17
C PHE A 93 -14.02 1.21 -8.77
N SER A 94 -15.30 1.51 -8.54
CA SER A 94 -15.92 1.34 -7.21
C SER A 94 -17.44 1.27 -7.26
N THR A 95 -18.04 0.57 -6.30
CA THR A 95 -19.48 0.69 -5.97
C THR A 95 -19.71 1.99 -5.18
N VAL A 96 -20.93 2.27 -4.69
CA VAL A 96 -21.24 3.54 -3.97
C VAL A 96 -21.51 3.29 -2.49
N THR A 97 -22.55 2.50 -2.19
CA THR A 97 -23.16 2.39 -0.85
C THR A 97 -22.47 1.38 0.07
N GLY A 98 -21.70 0.44 -0.47
CA GLY A 98 -21.02 -0.60 0.30
C GLY A 98 -19.70 -0.13 0.90
N GLY A 99 -19.43 -0.54 2.15
CA GLY A 99 -18.14 -0.36 2.83
C GLY A 99 -17.03 -1.23 2.21
N ARG A 100 -15.80 -1.17 2.74
CA ARG A 100 -14.65 -1.87 2.13
C ARG A 100 -14.82 -3.40 2.00
N GLY A 101 -15.68 -4.02 2.81
CA GLY A 101 -15.94 -5.47 2.82
C GLY A 101 -17.08 -5.97 1.91
N SER A 102 -17.97 -5.10 1.45
CA SER A 102 -19.24 -5.46 0.78
C SER A 102 -19.10 -6.24 -0.52
#